data_AF-A0A2E3CS58-F1
#
_entry.id   AF-A0A2E3CS58-F1
#
_cell.length_a   1.000
_cell.length_b   1.000
_cell.length_c   1.000
_cell.angle_alpha   90.00
_cell.angle_beta   90.00
_cell.angle_gamma   90.00
#
_symmetry.space_group_name_H-M   'P 1'
#
loop_
_entity.id
_entity.type
_entity.pdbx_description
1 polymer ?
#
loop_
_entity_poly.entity_id
_entity_poly.type
_entity_poly.pdbx_seq_one_letter_code
_entity_poly.pdbx_strand_id
1 'polypeptide(L)'
;METLVQRFVNAGKLCRDDEQFRRSTEFWTGALRVGVGGQSVIYRIESGQLVSVTQTANVVKEGDNEFGFEASDATWRNLLAGPTDATTKISANWVGDLTRTGDRAAYWRHYPAMRRLLELMPE
;
A
#
# COMPACT_ATOMS: atom_id res chain seq x y z
N MET A 1 -11.62 -17.67 7.03
CA MET A 1 -10.38 -16.94 7.37
C MET A 1 -10.07 -16.06 6.18
N GLU A 2 -10.09 -14.74 6.32
CA GLU A 2 -9.81 -13.82 5.20
C GLU A 2 -8.33 -13.91 4.79
N THR A 3 -8.05 -13.97 3.49
CA THR A 3 -6.66 -13.93 3.00
C THR A 3 -6.11 -12.53 3.13
N LEU A 4 -4.80 -12.39 3.35
CA LEU A 4 -4.17 -11.08 3.52
C LEU A 4 -4.37 -10.18 2.30
N VAL A 5 -4.31 -10.75 1.09
CA VAL A 5 -4.61 -10.04 -0.17
C VAL A 5 -6.03 -9.47 -0.16
N GLN A 6 -7.03 -10.25 0.31
CA GLN A 6 -8.40 -9.78 0.39
C GLN A 6 -8.57 -8.65 1.41
N ARG A 7 -7.82 -8.67 2.52
CA ARG A 7 -7.78 -7.54 3.48
C ARG A 7 -7.31 -6.26 2.81
N PHE A 8 -6.24 -6.32 2.03
CA PHE A 8 -5.77 -5.16 1.27
C PHE A 8 -6.85 -4.71 0.26
N VAL A 9 -7.46 -5.62 -0.51
CA VAL A 9 -8.56 -5.24 -1.42
C VAL A 9 -9.68 -4.51 -0.67
N ASN A 10 -10.07 -5.00 0.51
CA ASN A 10 -11.13 -4.43 1.34
C ASN A 10 -10.75 -3.07 1.95
N ALA A 11 -9.48 -2.87 2.30
CA ALA A 11 -8.96 -1.59 2.79
C ALA A 11 -9.16 -0.45 1.77
N GLY A 12 -9.25 -0.78 0.48
CA GLY A 12 -9.63 0.16 -0.57
C GLY A 12 -10.93 0.93 -0.30
N LYS A 13 -11.90 0.32 0.38
CA LYS A 13 -13.15 1.01 0.77
C LYS A 13 -12.88 2.05 1.85
N LEU A 14 -12.08 1.69 2.86
CA LEU A 14 -11.70 2.59 3.96
C LEU A 14 -10.89 3.78 3.43
N CYS A 15 -9.98 3.55 2.49
CA CYS A 15 -9.19 4.61 1.86
C CYS A 15 -10.04 5.63 1.10
N ARG A 16 -11.15 5.22 0.49
CA ARG A 16 -12.04 6.15 -0.25
C ARG A 16 -12.70 7.17 0.68
N ASP A 17 -13.09 6.72 1.87
CA ASP A 17 -13.81 7.55 2.84
C ASP A 17 -12.85 8.29 3.80
N ASP A 18 -11.59 7.88 3.88
CA ASP A 18 -10.60 8.49 4.77
C ASP A 18 -10.03 9.81 4.22
N GLU A 19 -10.21 10.89 4.99
CA GLU A 19 -9.75 12.22 4.61
C GLU A 19 -8.22 12.32 4.52
N GLN A 20 -7.47 11.65 5.41
CA GLN A 20 -6.01 11.73 5.40
C GLN A 20 -5.42 11.01 4.20
N PHE A 21 -6.02 9.90 3.77
CA PHE A 21 -5.65 9.20 2.55
C PHE A 21 -5.92 10.06 1.31
N ARG A 22 -7.10 10.70 1.23
CA ARG A 22 -7.43 11.62 0.12
C ARG A 22 -6.48 12.81 0.04
N ARG A 23 -6.11 13.41 1.18
CA ARG A 23 -5.10 14.49 1.23
C ARG A 23 -3.71 13.98 0.81
N SER A 24 -3.33 12.78 1.20
CA SER A 24 -2.02 12.19 0.86
C SER A 24 -1.87 11.82 -0.61
N THR A 25 -2.99 11.72 -1.32
CA THR A 25 -3.05 11.42 -2.75
C THR A 25 -3.41 12.64 -3.59
N GLU A 26 -3.57 13.82 -2.97
CA GLU A 26 -3.97 15.06 -3.67
C GLU A 26 -3.05 15.33 -4.86
N PHE A 27 -3.64 15.51 -6.05
CA PHE A 27 -2.97 15.71 -7.35
C PHE A 27 -2.17 14.51 -7.91
N TRP A 28 -2.23 13.34 -7.29
CA TRP A 28 -1.56 12.16 -7.81
C TRP A 28 -2.34 11.51 -8.95
N THR A 29 -1.68 11.24 -10.08
CA THR A 29 -2.16 10.30 -11.11
C THR A 29 -1.13 9.20 -11.26
N GLY A 30 -1.42 8.01 -10.77
CA GLY A 30 -0.49 6.89 -10.67
C GLY A 30 -1.08 5.75 -9.87
N ALA A 31 -0.25 4.89 -9.31
CA ALA A 31 -0.70 3.74 -8.54
C ALA A 31 0.16 3.45 -7.32
N LEU A 32 -0.52 3.06 -6.23
CA LEU A 32 0.10 2.41 -5.09
C LEU A 32 -0.07 0.90 -5.24
N ARG A 33 1.03 0.14 -5.21
CA ARG A 33 1.01 -1.32 -5.31
C ARG A 33 1.43 -1.99 -4.00
N VAL A 34 0.70 -3.03 -3.63
CA VAL A 34 1.02 -3.93 -2.51
C VAL A 34 1.18 -5.34 -3.04
N GLY A 35 2.41 -5.84 -3.07
CA GLY A 35 2.78 -7.20 -3.40
C GLY A 35 2.80 -8.10 -2.17
N VAL A 36 2.01 -9.16 -2.18
CA VAL A 36 1.83 -10.11 -1.07
C VAL A 36 2.03 -11.52 -1.60
N GLY A 37 3.13 -12.17 -1.22
CA GLY A 37 3.36 -13.58 -1.55
C GLY A 37 3.30 -13.90 -3.05
N GLY A 38 3.71 -12.96 -3.91
CA GLY A 38 3.67 -13.10 -5.38
C GLY A 38 2.36 -12.63 -6.04
N GLN A 39 1.34 -12.27 -5.27
CA GLN A 39 0.13 -11.60 -5.76
C GLN A 39 0.27 -10.08 -5.61
N SER A 40 -0.54 -9.29 -6.32
CA SER A 40 -0.56 -7.84 -6.11
C SER A 40 -1.95 -7.26 -5.98
N VAL A 41 -2.05 -6.24 -5.15
CA VAL A 41 -3.19 -5.33 -5.06
C VAL A 41 -2.74 -3.96 -5.56
N ILE A 42 -3.45 -3.42 -6.54
CA ILE A 42 -3.13 -2.16 -7.21
C ILE A 42 -4.23 -1.16 -6.89
N TYR A 43 -3.87 -0.07 -6.22
CA TYR A 43 -4.73 1.07 -5.96
C TYR A 43 -4.42 2.12 -7.02
N ARG A 44 -5.33 2.29 -7.98
CA ARG A 44 -5.17 3.27 -9.07
C ARG A 44 -5.74 4.60 -8.61
N ILE A 45 -4.93 5.65 -8.68
CA ILE A 45 -5.30 7.01 -8.34
C ILE A 45 -5.26 7.86 -9.61
N GLU A 46 -6.32 8.64 -9.84
CA GLU A 46 -6.40 9.60 -10.94
C GLU A 46 -6.82 10.96 -10.39
N SER A 47 -5.99 11.99 -10.63
CA SER A 47 -6.22 13.34 -10.12
C SER A 47 -6.53 13.39 -8.61
N GLY A 48 -5.83 12.52 -7.85
CA GLY A 48 -5.97 12.35 -6.42
C GLY A 48 -7.20 11.59 -5.92
N GLN A 49 -7.98 10.98 -6.82
CA GLN A 49 -9.10 10.13 -6.46
C GLN A 49 -8.74 8.66 -6.65
N LEU A 50 -9.03 7.82 -5.65
CA LEU A 50 -8.90 6.36 -5.75
C LEU A 50 -10.01 5.81 -6.65
N VAL A 51 -9.68 5.54 -7.92
CA VAL A 51 -10.67 5.12 -8.93
C VAL A 51 -10.93 3.61 -8.90
N SER A 52 -9.90 2.80 -8.67
CA SER A 52 -10.04 1.33 -8.63
C SER A 52 -9.05 0.67 -7.69
N VAL A 53 -9.45 -0.49 -7.16
CA VAL A 53 -8.57 -1.42 -6.43
C VAL A 53 -8.71 -2.79 -7.08
N THR A 54 -7.61 -3.30 -7.64
CA THR A 54 -7.62 -4.56 -8.40
C THR A 54 -6.60 -5.54 -7.84
N GLN A 55 -7.01 -6.80 -7.70
CA GLN A 55 -6.10 -7.90 -7.40
C GLN A 55 -5.63 -8.56 -8.70
N THR A 56 -4.36 -8.95 -8.73
CA THR A 56 -3.75 -9.78 -9.78
C THR A 56 -2.99 -10.93 -9.13
N ALA A 57 -3.01 -12.09 -9.80
CA ALA A 57 -2.31 -13.29 -9.37
C ALA A 57 -0.78 -13.20 -9.52
N ASN A 58 -0.29 -12.18 -10.23
CA ASN A 58 1.14 -12.00 -10.53
C ASN A 58 1.67 -10.69 -9.98
N VAL A 59 2.99 -10.68 -9.73
CA VAL A 59 3.78 -9.47 -9.52
C VAL A 59 3.73 -8.62 -10.79
N VAL A 60 3.29 -7.37 -10.67
CA VAL A 60 3.19 -6.40 -11.78
C VAL A 60 4.18 -5.28 -11.56
N LYS A 61 5.17 -5.15 -12.45
CA LYS A 61 6.15 -4.06 -12.38
C LYS A 61 5.45 -2.70 -12.47
N GLU A 62 5.77 -1.81 -11.54
CA GLU A 62 5.27 -0.43 -11.50
C GLU A 62 5.82 0.39 -12.68
N GLY A 63 4.96 1.26 -13.23
CA GLY A 63 5.34 2.26 -14.23
C GLY A 63 5.83 3.58 -13.64
N ASP A 64 5.91 4.60 -14.48
CA ASP A 64 6.23 5.97 -14.06
C ASP A 64 5.16 6.51 -13.12
N ASN A 65 5.58 7.26 -12.10
CA ASN A 65 4.70 7.80 -11.06
C ASN A 65 3.89 6.75 -10.25
N GLU A 66 4.30 5.47 -10.33
CA GLU A 66 3.75 4.37 -9.54
C GLU A 66 4.82 3.87 -8.57
N PHE A 67 4.44 3.49 -7.35
CA PHE A 67 5.35 2.88 -6.39
C PHE A 67 4.64 1.83 -5.55
N GLY A 68 5.41 1.02 -4.86
CA GLY A 68 4.83 -0.01 -4.03
C GLY A 68 5.79 -0.66 -3.07
N PHE A 69 5.30 -1.76 -2.50
CA PHE A 69 6.07 -2.65 -1.64
C PHE A 69 5.74 -4.10 -1.96
N GLU A 70 6.74 -4.95 -1.94
CA GLU A 70 6.62 -6.41 -2.11
C GLU A 70 7.14 -7.09 -0.85
N ALA A 71 6.40 -8.08 -0.31
CA ALA A 71 6.88 -8.93 0.78
C ALA A 71 6.11 -10.26 0.83
N SER A 72 6.65 -11.22 1.57
CA SER A 72 5.92 -12.44 1.94
C SER A 72 4.69 -12.13 2.80
N ASP A 73 3.71 -13.05 2.79
CA ASP A 73 2.56 -13.02 3.72
C ASP A 73 3.00 -12.93 5.18
N ALA A 74 4.08 -13.62 5.55
CA ALA A 74 4.59 -13.63 6.92
C ALA A 74 5.07 -12.24 7.35
N THR A 75 5.83 -11.56 6.50
CA THR A 75 6.32 -10.19 6.76
C THR A 75 5.17 -9.21 6.90
N TRP A 76 4.18 -9.25 6.00
CA TRP A 76 3.00 -8.39 6.10
C TRP A 76 2.19 -8.65 7.36
N ARG A 77 1.95 -9.92 7.73
CA ARG A 77 1.26 -10.27 8.98
C ARG A 77 1.98 -9.72 10.20
N ASN A 78 3.30 -9.86 10.25
CA ASN A 78 4.11 -9.32 11.33
C ASN A 78 4.03 -7.79 11.40
N LEU A 79 4.13 -7.12 10.24
CA LEU A 79 4.02 -5.66 10.15
C LEU A 79 2.66 -5.15 10.62
N LEU A 80 1.58 -5.84 10.24
CA LEU A 80 0.22 -5.47 10.61
C LEU A 80 -0.08 -5.78 12.08
N ALA A 81 0.52 -6.82 12.66
CA ALA A 81 0.36 -7.18 14.08
C ALA A 81 1.09 -6.23 15.07
N GLY A 82 2.04 -5.42 14.61
CA GLY A 82 2.74 -4.44 15.45
C GLY A 82 1.88 -3.22 15.84
N PRO A 83 2.28 -2.42 16.83
CA PRO A 83 1.51 -1.28 17.35
C PRO A 83 1.18 -0.24 16.27
N THR A 84 -0.05 0.29 16.27
CA THR A 84 -0.70 1.09 15.19
C THR A 84 0.05 2.35 14.75
N ASP A 85 0.99 2.88 15.54
CA ASP A 85 1.78 4.06 15.19
C ASP A 85 2.83 3.75 14.12
N ALA A 86 2.44 4.01 12.86
CA ALA A 86 3.23 3.74 11.66
C ALA A 86 4.52 4.56 11.54
N THR A 87 4.70 5.62 12.36
CA THR A 87 5.97 6.36 12.52
C THR A 87 7.11 5.47 13.03
N THR A 88 6.78 4.41 13.78
CA THR A 88 7.72 3.38 14.26
C THR A 88 7.82 2.16 13.34
N LYS A 89 6.87 1.94 12.41
CA LYS A 89 6.80 0.71 11.61
C LYS A 89 7.73 0.67 10.40
N ILE A 90 8.17 1.81 9.86
CA ILE A 90 8.91 1.86 8.58
C ILE A 90 10.21 2.71 8.68
N SER A 91 10.45 3.37 9.81
CA SER A 91 11.72 4.08 10.09
C SER A 91 12.86 3.16 10.54
N ALA A 92 12.55 1.93 10.96
CA ALA A 92 13.54 0.88 11.19
C ALA A 92 13.71 0.09 9.89
N ASN A 93 14.91 0.11 9.33
CA ASN A 93 15.29 -0.62 8.12
C ASN A 93 14.59 -1.99 7.99
N TRP A 94 13.76 -2.13 6.95
CA TRP A 94 13.42 -3.37 6.24
C TRP A 94 13.07 -4.55 7.18
N VAL A 95 11.80 -4.62 7.60
CA VAL A 95 11.27 -5.83 8.27
C VAL A 95 11.30 -6.99 7.27
N GLY A 96 12.12 -8.00 7.54
CA GLY A 96 12.15 -9.24 6.76
C GLY A 96 12.49 -9.01 5.29
N ASP A 97 11.62 -9.50 4.39
CA ASP A 97 11.76 -9.42 2.93
C ASP A 97 11.01 -8.24 2.28
N LEU A 98 10.53 -7.28 3.08
CA LEU A 98 9.79 -6.12 2.59
C LEU A 98 10.68 -5.23 1.71
N THR A 99 10.31 -5.09 0.44
CA THR A 99 11.07 -4.32 -0.55
C THR A 99 10.25 -3.20 -1.17
N ARG A 100 10.76 -1.96 -1.14
CA ARG A 100 10.19 -0.84 -1.90
C ARG A 100 10.40 -1.03 -3.40
N THR A 101 9.33 -0.91 -4.18
CA THR A 101 9.31 -1.04 -5.64
C THR A 101 8.89 0.26 -6.33
N GLY A 102 9.04 0.32 -7.65
CA GLY A 102 8.65 1.45 -8.50
C GLY A 102 9.44 2.75 -8.31
N ASP A 103 8.83 3.83 -8.76
CA ASP A 103 9.39 5.17 -8.86
C ASP A 103 9.75 5.74 -7.48
N ARG A 104 11.01 6.14 -7.34
CA ARG A 104 11.55 6.72 -6.09
C ARG A 104 11.00 8.11 -5.80
N ALA A 105 10.76 8.93 -6.82
CA ALA A 105 10.19 10.26 -6.64
C ALA A 105 8.72 10.17 -6.22
N ALA A 106 7.96 9.28 -6.87
CA ALA A 106 6.58 8.98 -6.48
C ALA A 106 6.50 8.48 -5.04
N TYR A 107 7.40 7.57 -4.66
CA TYR A 107 7.53 7.11 -3.27
C TYR A 107 7.70 8.28 -2.30
N TRP A 108 8.70 9.14 -2.49
CA TRP A 108 8.96 10.22 -1.52
C TRP A 108 7.78 11.19 -1.37
N ARG A 109 7.05 11.42 -2.46
CA ARG A 109 5.92 12.34 -2.49
C ARG A 109 4.65 11.73 -1.89
N HIS A 110 4.39 10.46 -2.15
CA HIS A 110 3.10 9.81 -1.90
C HIS A 110 3.17 8.69 -0.86
N TYR A 111 4.32 8.45 -0.23
CA TYR A 111 4.48 7.53 0.89
C TYR A 111 3.45 7.72 2.03
N PRO A 112 3.01 8.96 2.38
CA PRO A 112 1.93 9.14 3.35
C PRO A 112 0.63 8.37 3.02
N ALA A 113 0.32 8.14 1.74
CA ALA A 113 -0.83 7.34 1.33
C ALA A 113 -0.65 5.85 1.69
N MET A 114 0.55 5.29 1.46
CA MET A 114 0.88 3.92 1.89
C MET A 114 0.82 3.78 3.41
N ARG A 115 1.39 4.76 4.14
CA ARG A 115 1.33 4.77 5.60
C ARG A 115 -0.12 4.74 6.08
N ARG A 116 -0.97 5.62 5.53
CA ARG A 116 -2.37 5.70 5.92
C ARG A 116 -3.16 4.44 5.55
N LEU A 117 -2.88 3.84 4.40
CA LEU A 117 -3.45 2.53 4.03
C LEU A 117 -3.18 1.49 5.13
N LEU A 118 -1.95 1.36 5.59
CA LEU A 118 -1.58 0.40 6.64
C LEU A 118 -2.26 0.69 7.98
N GLU A 119 -2.40 1.97 8.35
CA GLU A 119 -3.10 2.39 9.58
C GLU A 119 -4.61 2.10 9.55
N LEU A 120 -5.22 2.13 8.36
CA LEU A 120 -6.66 1.87 8.18
C LEU A 120 -7.00 0.38 8.22
N MET A 121 -6.00 -0.51 8.16
CA MET A 121 -6.24 -1.94 8.25
C MET A 121 -6.50 -2.30 9.72
N PRO A 122 -7.71 -2.78 10.08
CA PRO A 122 -7.99 -3.23 11.44
C PRO A 122 -7.09 -4.43 11.81
N GLU A 123 -7.03 -4.81 13.09
CA GLU A 123 -6.35 -6.04 13.54
C GLU A 123 -6.96 -7.30 12.92
#